data_AF-I6XER9-F1
#
_entry.id   AF-I6XER9-F1
#
_cell.length_a   1.000
_cell.length_b   1.000
_cell.length_c   1.000
_cell.angle_alpha   90.00
_cell.angle_beta   90.00
_cell.angle_gamma   90.00
#
_symmetry.space_group_name_H-M   'P 1'
#
loop_
_entity.id
_entity.type
_entity.pdbx_description
1 polymer ?
#
loop_
_entity_poly.entity_id
_entity_poly.type
_entity_poly.pdbx_seq_one_letter_code
_entity_poly.pdbx_strand_id
1 'polypeptide(L)'
;MSIRPTTSPALADQLKDPAYSAYVLLRTLFTVAPILFGLDKFFNLLTHPQHWNMYLAGWINDLVPGTADQCMYLVGAIEIVAGVLVAVAPRIGAWVVAAWLAGIILNLVTGPGFYDIALRDFGLLVGAIALARLAQGVHSGGIGRP
;
A
#
# COMPACT_ATOMS: atom_id res chain seq x y z
N MET A 1 27.81 39.81 7.67
CA MET A 1 27.46 38.54 7.01
C MET A 1 25.99 38.24 7.34
N SER A 2 25.06 38.51 6.41
CA SER A 2 23.61 38.36 6.62
C SER A 2 23.18 36.98 6.14
N ILE A 3 22.73 36.12 7.06
CA ILE A 3 22.16 34.81 6.74
C ILE A 3 20.69 35.07 6.37
N ARG A 4 20.34 35.06 5.08
CA ARG A 4 18.92 35.03 4.68
C ARG A 4 18.32 33.72 5.18
N PRO A 5 17.26 33.74 6.00
CA PRO A 5 16.52 32.51 6.29
C PRO A 5 15.93 32.02 4.97
N THR A 6 16.32 30.82 4.54
CA THR A 6 15.65 30.14 3.43
C THR A 6 14.26 29.78 3.92
N THR A 7 13.24 30.56 3.53
CA THR A 7 11.85 30.20 3.75
C THR A 7 11.61 28.84 3.10
N SER A 8 11.18 27.84 3.87
CA SER A 8 10.74 26.56 3.30
C SER A 8 9.70 26.86 2.21
N PRO A 9 9.81 26.28 1.00
CA PRO A 9 8.83 26.49 -0.04
C PRO A 9 7.45 26.14 0.49
N ALA A 10 6.44 26.94 0.14
CA ALA A 10 5.07 26.61 0.47
C ALA A 10 4.72 25.24 -0.16
N LEU A 11 3.91 24.43 0.52
CA LEU A 11 3.43 23.16 -0.04
C LEU A 11 2.83 23.34 -1.44
N ALA A 12 2.14 24.46 -1.67
CA ALA A 12 1.60 24.85 -2.96
C ALA A 12 2.67 24.98 -4.06
N ASP A 13 3.88 25.44 -3.74
CA ASP A 13 4.98 25.52 -4.70
C ASP A 13 5.59 24.14 -4.96
N GLN A 14 5.71 23.28 -3.94
CA GLN A 14 6.20 21.91 -4.13
C GLN A 14 5.24 21.08 -4.97
N LEU A 15 3.92 21.25 -4.79
CA LEU A 15 2.91 20.53 -5.57
C LEU A 15 2.89 20.93 -7.06
N LYS A 16 3.52 22.05 -7.45
CA LYS A 16 3.72 22.39 -8.87
C LYS A 16 4.69 21.45 -9.57
N ASP A 17 5.59 20.79 -8.83
CA ASP A 17 6.41 19.70 -9.36
C ASP A 17 5.52 18.45 -9.59
N PRO A 18 5.33 18.00 -10.84
CA PRO A 18 4.54 16.81 -11.15
C PRO A 18 5.03 15.55 -10.41
N ALA A 19 6.33 15.42 -10.16
CA ALA A 19 6.87 14.27 -9.47
C ALA A 19 6.53 14.31 -7.96
N TYR A 20 6.55 15.50 -7.35
CA TYR A 20 6.16 15.67 -5.96
C TYR A 20 4.65 15.48 -5.75
N SER A 21 3.82 16.00 -6.67
CA SER A 21 2.38 15.76 -6.62
C SER A 21 2.03 14.28 -6.79
N ALA A 22 2.66 13.56 -7.73
CA ALA A 22 2.51 12.11 -7.87
C ALA A 22 2.93 11.35 -6.61
N TYR A 23 4.03 11.76 -5.97
CA TYR A 23 4.47 11.21 -4.70
C TYR A 23 3.40 11.37 -3.60
N VAL A 24 2.84 12.56 -3.44
CA VAL A 24 1.81 12.84 -2.42
C VAL A 24 0.54 12.03 -2.68
N LEU A 25 0.12 11.90 -3.95
CA LEU A 25 -1.04 11.11 -4.34
C LEU A 25 -0.84 9.63 -4.00
N LEU A 26 0.27 9.04 -4.43
CA LEU A 26 0.56 7.64 -4.18
C LEU A 26 0.78 7.38 -2.68
N ARG A 27 1.47 8.26 -1.96
CA ARG A 27 1.64 8.15 -0.50
C ARG A 27 0.28 8.15 0.20
N THR A 28 -0.61 9.04 -0.18
CA THR A 28 -1.97 9.11 0.38
C THR A 28 -2.74 7.81 0.09
N LEU A 29 -2.74 7.37 -1.17
CA LEU A 29 -3.43 6.14 -1.58
C LEU A 29 -2.92 4.92 -0.81
N PHE A 30 -1.61 4.69 -0.79
CA PHE A 30 -0.99 3.53 -0.14
C PHE A 30 -0.89 3.65 1.38
N THR A 31 -1.22 4.80 1.96
CA THR A 31 -1.51 4.90 3.40
C THR A 31 -2.96 4.52 3.68
N VAL A 32 -3.91 5.13 2.98
CA VAL A 32 -5.33 5.00 3.30
C VAL A 32 -5.88 3.62 2.88
N ALA A 33 -5.59 3.17 1.66
CA ALA A 33 -6.19 1.96 1.13
C ALA A 33 -5.85 0.70 1.94
N PRO A 34 -4.57 0.42 2.30
CA PRO A 34 -4.27 -0.76 3.12
C PRO A 34 -4.89 -0.70 4.51
N ILE A 35 -5.01 0.47 5.13
CA ILE A 35 -5.69 0.63 6.42
C ILE A 35 -7.17 0.29 6.27
N LEU A 36 -7.84 0.80 5.24
CA LEU A 36 -9.26 0.52 5.00
C LEU A 36 -9.51 -0.94 4.66
N PHE A 37 -8.71 -1.55 3.77
CA PHE A 37 -8.83 -2.98 3.45
C PHE A 37 -8.53 -3.85 4.67
N GLY A 38 -7.53 -3.48 5.47
CA GLY A 38 -7.17 -4.23 6.66
C GLY A 38 -8.24 -4.15 7.73
N LEU A 39 -8.84 -2.97 7.96
CA LEU A 39 -9.99 -2.82 8.85
C LEU A 39 -11.20 -3.60 8.33
N ASP A 40 -11.49 -3.54 7.04
CA ASP A 40 -12.64 -4.22 6.46
C ASP A 40 -12.56 -5.75 6.60
N LYS A 41 -11.37 -6.35 6.70
CA LYS A 41 -11.22 -7.79 6.99
C LYS A 41 -11.79 -8.21 8.34
N PHE A 42 -11.95 -7.28 9.29
CA PHE A 42 -12.59 -7.54 10.59
C PHE A 42 -14.11 -7.37 10.55
N PHE A 43 -14.63 -6.58 9.60
CA PHE A 43 -16.05 -6.23 9.53
C PHE A 43 -16.79 -6.85 8.34
N ASN A 44 -16.07 -7.33 7.32
CA ASN A 44 -16.55 -7.89 6.06
C ASN A 44 -17.59 -7.00 5.35
N LEU A 45 -17.47 -5.66 5.42
CA LEU A 45 -18.47 -4.75 4.85
C LEU A 45 -18.39 -4.71 3.33
N LEU A 46 -17.19 -4.75 2.74
CA LEU A 46 -17.02 -4.70 1.28
C LEU A 46 -17.33 -6.03 0.59
N THR A 47 -17.28 -7.14 1.32
CA THR A 47 -17.53 -8.48 0.76
C THR A 47 -18.92 -9.02 1.08
N HIS A 48 -19.74 -8.32 1.87
CA HIS A 48 -21.03 -8.82 2.33
C HIS A 48 -21.96 -9.21 1.17
N PRO A 49 -22.64 -10.38 1.20
CA PRO A 49 -22.77 -11.34 2.31
C PRO A 49 -21.62 -12.35 2.44
N GLN A 50 -20.63 -12.30 1.55
CA GLN A 50 -19.44 -13.12 1.63
C GLN A 50 -18.42 -12.52 2.61
N HIS A 51 -17.44 -13.34 2.96
CA HIS A 51 -16.34 -12.95 3.83
C HIS A 51 -15.05 -12.83 3.00
N TRP A 52 -14.09 -12.06 3.49
CA TRP A 52 -12.77 -11.94 2.85
C TRP A 52 -12.04 -13.28 2.67
N ASN A 53 -12.38 -14.27 3.50
CA ASN A 53 -11.78 -15.60 3.47
C ASN A 53 -11.98 -16.34 2.13
N MET A 54 -12.97 -15.94 1.31
CA MET A 54 -13.21 -16.55 0.00
C MET A 54 -12.06 -16.35 -0.98
N TYR A 55 -11.25 -15.31 -0.77
CA TYR A 55 -10.09 -15.01 -1.60
C TYR A 55 -8.85 -15.82 -1.20
N LEU A 56 -8.88 -16.55 -0.09
CA LEU A 56 -7.75 -17.33 0.38
C LEU A 56 -7.63 -18.62 -0.44
N ALA A 57 -6.47 -18.84 -1.07
CA ALA A 57 -6.21 -20.10 -1.76
C ALA A 57 -6.21 -21.26 -0.75
N GLY A 58 -6.86 -22.38 -1.11
CA GLY A 58 -7.03 -23.51 -0.21
C GLY A 58 -5.72 -24.01 0.41
N TRP A 59 -4.64 -24.05 -0.36
CA TRP A 59 -3.33 -24.48 0.12
C TRP A 59 -2.70 -23.53 1.17
N ILE A 60 -3.03 -22.24 1.15
CA ILE A 60 -2.58 -21.29 2.18
C ILE A 60 -3.38 -21.50 3.46
N ASN A 61 -4.69 -21.74 3.33
CA ASN A 61 -5.53 -22.08 4.46
C ASN A 61 -5.03 -23.34 5.18
N ASP A 62 -4.56 -24.34 4.43
CA ASP A 62 -4.04 -25.59 4.99
C ASP A 62 -2.68 -25.43 5.70
N LEU A 63 -1.94 -24.35 5.41
CA LEU A 63 -0.63 -24.07 6.02
C LEU A 63 -0.76 -23.32 7.36
N VAL A 64 -1.80 -22.49 7.51
CA VAL A 64 -1.99 -21.64 8.69
C VAL A 64 -2.86 -22.36 9.71
N PRO A 65 -2.39 -22.61 10.94
CA PRO A 65 -3.24 -23.18 11.98
C PRO A 65 -4.38 -22.20 12.31
N GLY A 66 -5.62 -22.67 12.25
CA GLY A 66 -6.80 -21.87 12.57
C GLY A 66 -7.90 -21.97 11.51
N THR A 67 -8.84 -21.03 11.55
CA THR A 67 -9.86 -20.87 10.50
C THR A 67 -9.39 -19.90 9.43
N ALA A 68 -9.96 -20.00 8.23
CA ALA A 68 -9.70 -19.05 7.14
C ALA A 68 -9.99 -17.59 7.57
N ASP A 69 -10.99 -17.37 8.43
CA ASP A 69 -11.28 -16.05 9.00
C ASP A 69 -10.16 -15.54 9.93
N GLN A 70 -9.60 -16.41 10.77
CA GLN A 70 -8.46 -16.04 11.62
C GLN A 70 -7.24 -15.66 10.78
N CYS A 71 -7.00 -16.37 9.68
CA CYS A 71 -5.99 -16.00 8.70
C CYS A 71 -6.26 -14.61 8.13
N MET A 72 -7.51 -14.31 7.74
CA MET A 72 -7.88 -12.98 7.24
C MET A 72 -7.74 -11.86 8.26
N TYR A 73 -8.00 -12.11 9.55
CA TYR A 73 -7.74 -11.13 10.60
C TYR A 73 -6.24 -10.80 10.72
N LEU A 74 -5.37 -11.81 10.59
CA LEU A 74 -3.93 -11.58 10.57
C LEU A 74 -3.51 -10.78 9.33
N VAL A 75 -4.01 -11.14 8.15
CA VAL A 75 -3.77 -10.39 6.90
C VAL A 75 -4.21 -8.93 7.07
N GLY A 76 -5.38 -8.68 7.67
CA GLY A 76 -5.89 -7.34 7.92
C GLY A 76 -5.01 -6.52 8.88
N ALA A 77 -4.52 -7.14 9.95
CA ALA A 77 -3.58 -6.49 10.86
C ALA A 77 -2.27 -6.08 10.15
N ILE A 78 -1.75 -6.94 9.28
CA ILE A 78 -0.52 -6.66 8.52
C ILE A 78 -0.73 -5.51 7.53
N GLU A 79 -1.88 -5.47 6.85
CA GLU A 79 -2.21 -4.37 5.92
C GLU A 79 -2.32 -3.02 6.63
N ILE A 80 -2.91 -2.98 7.83
CA ILE A 80 -2.95 -1.75 8.65
C ILE A 80 -1.53 -1.29 8.99
N VAL A 81 -0.68 -2.21 9.47
CA VAL A 81 0.73 -1.89 9.78
C VAL A 81 1.47 -1.41 8.54
N ALA A 82 1.25 -2.03 7.38
CA ALA A 82 1.87 -1.62 6.13
C ALA A 82 1.43 -0.21 5.70
N GLY A 83 0.13 0.12 5.80
CA GLY A 83 -0.39 1.47 5.50
C GLY A 83 0.16 2.54 6.44
N VAL A 84 0.26 2.24 7.74
CA VAL A 84 0.91 3.11 8.74
C VAL A 84 2.39 3.28 8.41
N LEU A 85 3.09 2.21 8.02
CA LEU A 85 4.49 2.26 7.64
C LEU A 85 4.72 3.17 6.41
N VAL A 86 3.84 3.12 5.41
CA VAL A 86 3.87 4.06 4.28
C VAL A 86 3.68 5.51 4.75
N ALA A 87 2.78 5.74 5.72
CA ALA A 87 2.53 7.07 6.24
C ALA A 87 3.79 7.67 6.90
N VAL A 88 4.47 6.89 7.75
CA VAL A 88 5.60 7.37 8.56
C VAL A 88 6.96 7.28 7.85
N ALA A 89 7.15 6.25 7.02
CA ALA A 89 8.42 5.94 6.37
C ALA A 89 8.19 5.45 4.92
N PRO A 90 7.69 6.30 4.01
CA PRO A 90 7.23 5.89 2.67
C PRO A 90 8.31 5.19 1.83
N ARG A 91 9.60 5.51 2.02
CA ARG A 91 10.70 4.83 1.31
C ARG A 91 10.83 3.35 1.65
N ILE A 92 10.42 2.96 2.87
CA ILE A 92 10.47 1.58 3.37
C ILE A 92 9.08 0.97 3.17
N GLY A 93 8.05 1.67 3.63
CA GLY A 93 6.67 1.21 3.56
C GLY A 93 6.21 0.85 2.15
N ALA A 94 6.61 1.62 1.13
CA ALA A 94 6.25 1.32 -0.25
C ALA A 94 6.84 0.00 -0.75
N TRP A 95 8.07 -0.35 -0.38
CA TRP A 95 8.64 -1.66 -0.69
C TRP A 95 7.97 -2.79 0.08
N VAL A 96 7.61 -2.56 1.34
CA VAL A 96 6.85 -3.53 2.16
C VAL A 96 5.48 -3.80 1.53
N VAL A 97 4.75 -2.75 1.13
CA VAL A 97 3.45 -2.89 0.44
C VAL A 97 3.62 -3.59 -0.90
N ALA A 98 4.65 -3.28 -1.69
CA ALA A 98 4.89 -3.97 -2.96
C ALA A 98 5.15 -5.48 -2.76
N ALA A 99 5.96 -5.86 -1.78
CA ALA A 99 6.20 -7.26 -1.43
C ALA A 99 4.92 -7.95 -0.92
N TRP A 100 4.12 -7.25 -0.12
CA TRP A 100 2.85 -7.74 0.38
C TRP A 100 1.83 -7.99 -0.74
N LEU A 101 1.68 -7.03 -1.65
CA LEU A 101 0.83 -7.17 -2.84
C LEU A 101 1.30 -8.33 -3.72
N ALA A 102 2.60 -8.57 -3.85
CA ALA A 102 3.11 -9.73 -4.58
C ALA A 102 2.63 -11.05 -3.95
N GLY A 103 2.60 -11.13 -2.62
CA GLY A 103 2.03 -12.26 -1.89
C GLY A 103 0.53 -12.43 -2.12
N ILE A 104 -0.25 -11.34 -2.07
CA ILE A 104 -1.69 -11.36 -2.36
C ILE A 104 -1.95 -11.84 -3.79
N ILE A 105 -1.20 -11.32 -4.77
CA ILE A 105 -1.33 -11.73 -6.18
C ILE A 105 -1.04 -13.22 -6.33
N LEU A 106 0.04 -13.73 -5.72
CA LEU A 106 0.35 -15.17 -5.76
C LEU A 106 -0.79 -16.02 -5.17
N ASN A 107 -1.36 -15.58 -4.05
CA ASN A 107 -2.55 -16.20 -3.47
C ASN A 107 -3.72 -16.20 -4.49
N LEU A 108 -4.04 -15.05 -5.09
CA LEU A 108 -5.18 -14.92 -6.01
C LEU A 108 -4.99 -15.69 -7.34
N VAL A 109 -3.76 -15.80 -7.84
CA VAL A 109 -3.47 -16.54 -9.09
C VAL A 109 -3.47 -18.05 -8.85
N THR A 110 -3.13 -18.50 -7.64
CA THR A 110 -3.19 -19.92 -7.28
C THR A 110 -4.57 -20.36 -6.78
N GLY A 111 -5.44 -19.41 -6.39
CA GLY A 111 -6.87 -19.62 -6.20
C GLY A 111 -7.65 -19.53 -7.52
N PRO A 112 -8.58 -20.45 -7.81
CA PRO A 112 -9.39 -20.33 -9.02
C PRO A 112 -10.38 -19.17 -8.92
N GLY A 113 -10.52 -18.39 -10.00
CA GLY A 113 -11.62 -17.44 -10.17
C GLY A 113 -11.32 -15.96 -9.89
N PHE A 114 -10.10 -15.60 -9.48
CA PHE A 114 -9.75 -14.22 -9.09
C PHE A 114 -8.63 -13.58 -9.95
N TYR A 115 -8.47 -14.04 -11.19
CA TYR A 115 -7.39 -13.55 -12.09
C TYR A 115 -7.54 -12.08 -12.48
N ASP A 116 -8.77 -11.59 -12.59
CA ASP A 116 -9.09 -10.19 -12.86
C ASP A 116 -8.70 -9.28 -11.67
N ILE A 117 -8.94 -9.75 -10.45
CA ILE A 117 -8.50 -9.08 -9.21
C ILE A 117 -6.97 -9.12 -9.11
N ALA A 118 -6.34 -10.27 -9.38
CA ALA A 118 -4.88 -10.39 -9.39
C ALA A 118 -4.22 -9.41 -10.38
N LEU A 119 -4.81 -9.20 -11.56
CA LEU A 119 -4.32 -8.22 -12.53
C LEU A 119 -4.45 -6.78 -12.02
N ARG A 120 -5.55 -6.45 -11.33
CA ARG A 120 -5.72 -5.14 -10.69
C ARG A 120 -4.68 -4.91 -9.60
N ASP A 121 -4.45 -5.91 -8.76
CA ASP A 121 -3.47 -5.85 -7.68
C ASP A 121 -2.05 -5.76 -8.23
N PHE A 122 -1.77 -6.36 -9.41
CA PHE A 122 -0.52 -6.14 -10.11
C PHE A 122 -0.33 -4.65 -10.49
N GLY A 123 -1.39 -3.97 -10.92
CA GLY A 123 -1.38 -2.51 -11.12
C GLY A 123 -1.04 -1.74 -9.84
N LEU A 124 -1.62 -2.14 -8.70
CA LEU A 124 -1.29 -1.57 -7.39
C LEU A 124 0.16 -1.87 -6.99
N LEU A 125 0.68 -3.06 -7.26
CA LEU A 125 2.07 -3.42 -7.00
C LEU A 125 3.01 -2.49 -7.78
N VAL A 126 2.75 -2.26 -9.07
CA VAL A 126 3.52 -1.32 -9.89
C VAL A 126 3.42 0.11 -9.33
N GLY A 127 2.23 0.52 -8.89
CA GLY A 127 2.02 1.80 -8.21
C GLY A 127 2.83 1.94 -6.91
N ALA A 128 2.92 0.87 -6.11
CA ALA A 128 3.72 0.86 -4.89
C ALA A 128 5.22 0.93 -5.19
N ILE A 129 5.70 0.25 -6.24
CA ILE A 129 7.08 0.41 -6.71
C ILE A 129 7.33 1.85 -7.17
N ALA A 130 6.41 2.47 -7.91
CA ALA A 130 6.52 3.87 -8.31
C ALA A 130 6.60 4.81 -7.09
N LEU A 131 5.77 4.58 -6.06
CA LEU A 131 5.86 5.30 -4.79
C LEU A 131 7.24 5.13 -4.15
N ALA A 132 7.79 3.91 -4.11
CA ALA A 132 9.10 3.65 -3.52
C ALA A 132 10.20 4.45 -4.23
N ARG A 133 10.15 4.52 -5.57
CA ARG A 133 11.09 5.31 -6.38
C ARG A 133 10.95 6.81 -6.13
N LEU A 134 9.72 7.32 -6.09
CA LEU A 134 9.44 8.73 -5.82
C LEU A 134 9.83 9.12 -4.39
N ALA A 135 9.55 8.27 -3.40
CA ALA A 135 9.92 8.49 -2.00
C ALA A 135 11.45 8.59 -1.82
N GLN A 136 12.22 7.83 -2.59
CA GLN A 136 13.68 7.96 -2.63
C GLN A 136 14.10 9.29 -3.26
N GLY A 137 13.48 9.70 -4.38
CA GLY A 137 13.76 10.99 -5.01
C GLY A 137 13.47 12.18 -4.08
N VAL A 138 12.35 12.14 -3.36
CA VAL A 138 12.02 13.15 -2.33
C VAL A 138 13.02 13.11 -1.18
N HIS A 139 13.44 11.93 -0.72
CA HIS A 139 14.40 11.81 0.38
C HIS A 139 15.78 12.36 0.02
N SER A 140 16.30 12.05 -1.16
CA SER A 140 17.55 12.61 -1.68
C SER A 140 17.41 14.09 -2.05
N GLY A 141 16.17 14.60 -2.12
CA GLY A 141 15.83 15.98 -2.46
C GLY A 141 16.01 16.31 -3.94
N GLY A 142 15.90 15.31 -4.82
CA GLY A 142 15.82 15.50 -6.27
C GLY A 142 14.40 15.79 -6.78
N ILE A 143 13.39 15.67 -5.92
CA ILE A 143 11.97 15.93 -6.21
C ILE A 143 11.43 16.90 -5.15
N GLY A 144 10.61 17.88 -5.56
CA GLY A 144 9.93 18.82 -4.66
C GLY A 144 10.81 19.94 -4.10
N ARG A 145 11.98 20.18 -4.69
CA ARG A 145 12.77 21.41 -4.46
C ARG A 145 12.46 22.42 -5.58
N PRO A 146 12.18 23.68 -5.25
CA PRO A 146 12.03 24.74 -6.26
C PRO A 146 13.34 25.00 -7.00
#